data_AF-A0A5N6Q6J7-F1
#
_entry.id   AF-A0A5N6Q6J7-F1
#
_cell.length_a   1.000
_cell.length_b   1.000
_cell.length_c   1.000
_cell.angle_alpha   90.00
_cell.angle_beta   90.00
_cell.angle_gamma   90.00
#
_symmetry.space_group_name_H-M   'P 1'
#
loop_
_entity.id
_entity.type
_entity.pdbx_description
1 polymer ?
#
loop_
_entity_poly.entity_id
_entity_poly.type
_entity_poly.pdbx_seq_one_letter_code
_entity_poly.pdbx_strand_id
1 'polypeptide(L)'
;MAQHGPRLVVPIDVTKKPREQKLPLHNRWHPDIPPVAEVRVGEVFRVEMVDFSGGGITQEYTAEDIKYSDQSVVHYLSGPIRVVDEDGPAQPGDLLAVEICNLGPLPGDEWGFTAIFDRENGGGFLTDHFPAATKAIWYFEGIYAYSPHIPGVRFPGLTHPGIIGTAPSMELLNIWNEREKELEENGLKSLKLCEVLHSRPLANLPSTKGCLLGKIQEGTREWEKMAMEAARTIPGRENGGNCDIKNLSRGSKIYLPVFVEGANFSTGDMHFSQGDGEVSFCGAIEMSGFLELKCEIIRGGMEEYLTPMGPTRLHVNPIFEIGPVEPRFSEWLVFEGISVDESGRQHYLDASVAYKRAVLNAIDYLSKFGYTKEQVYLLLSCCPCEGRISGIVDAPNAVATLAIPTAIFDQASNL
;
A
#
# COMPACT_ATOMS: atom_id res chain seq x y z
N MET A 1 -5.91 -8.36 -37.36
CA MET A 1 -5.41 -6.97 -37.23
C MET A 1 -4.55 -6.95 -35.97
N ALA A 2 -3.34 -6.37 -36.02
CA ALA A 2 -2.55 -6.22 -34.79
C ALA A 2 -3.36 -5.35 -33.81
N GLN A 3 -3.60 -5.86 -32.61
CA GLN A 3 -4.27 -5.08 -31.58
C GLN A 3 -3.30 -3.98 -31.15
N HIS A 4 -3.66 -2.72 -31.42
CA HIS A 4 -2.92 -1.56 -30.93
C HIS A 4 -3.44 -1.23 -29.52
N GLY A 5 -2.54 -1.14 -28.54
CA GLY A 5 -2.87 -0.81 -27.15
C GLY A 5 -2.93 -2.03 -26.21
N PRO A 6 -3.07 -1.78 -24.90
CA PRO A 6 -3.04 -2.82 -23.87
C PRO A 6 -4.23 -3.77 -24.00
N ARG A 7 -3.98 -5.08 -23.86
CA ARG A 7 -5.04 -6.08 -23.73
C ARG A 7 -5.63 -6.03 -22.32
N LEU A 8 -6.94 -5.80 -22.18
CA LEU A 8 -7.61 -5.86 -20.89
C LEU A 8 -7.65 -7.32 -20.38
N VAL A 9 -6.93 -7.59 -19.29
CA VAL A 9 -6.73 -8.94 -18.72
C VAL A 9 -7.68 -9.17 -17.55
N VAL A 10 -7.75 -8.21 -16.62
CA VAL A 10 -8.68 -8.24 -15.48
C VAL A 10 -9.59 -7.03 -15.57
N PRO A 11 -10.85 -7.18 -16.02
CA PRO A 11 -11.82 -6.09 -16.03
C PRO A 11 -12.49 -5.94 -14.66
N ILE A 12 -12.78 -4.71 -14.25
CA ILE A 12 -13.55 -4.40 -13.03
C ILE A 12 -14.83 -3.66 -13.39
N ASP A 13 -15.91 -4.04 -12.71
CA ASP A 13 -17.17 -3.32 -12.73
C ASP A 13 -17.41 -2.76 -11.32
N VAL A 14 -17.17 -1.46 -11.14
CA VAL A 14 -17.30 -0.78 -9.83
C VAL A 14 -18.73 -0.79 -9.28
N THR A 15 -19.73 -1.13 -10.11
CA THR A 15 -21.12 -1.28 -9.65
C THR A 15 -21.41 -2.64 -9.00
N LYS A 16 -20.46 -3.57 -9.09
CA LYS A 16 -20.57 -4.93 -8.55
C LYS A 16 -19.70 -5.13 -7.33
N LYS A 17 -20.18 -5.98 -6.42
CA LYS A 17 -19.36 -6.38 -5.27
C LYS A 17 -18.14 -7.19 -5.74
N PRO A 18 -17.05 -7.22 -4.94
CA PRO A 18 -15.86 -8.02 -5.25
C PRO A 18 -16.14 -9.49 -5.59
N ARG A 19 -17.14 -10.10 -4.96
CA ARG A 19 -17.55 -11.50 -5.18
C ARG A 19 -18.37 -11.71 -6.46
N GLU A 20 -18.85 -10.63 -7.07
CA GLU A 20 -19.71 -10.63 -8.26
C GLU A 20 -18.94 -10.21 -9.51
N GLN A 21 -17.64 -9.90 -9.37
CA GLN A 21 -16.76 -9.55 -10.47
C GLN A 21 -16.66 -10.71 -11.48
N LYS A 22 -16.49 -10.37 -12.76
CA LYS A 22 -16.43 -11.36 -13.85
C LYS A 22 -15.28 -12.36 -13.65
N LEU A 23 -14.13 -11.85 -13.25
CA LEU A 23 -13.01 -12.66 -12.78
C LEU A 23 -12.96 -12.53 -11.26
N PRO A 24 -12.79 -13.64 -10.53
CA PRO A 24 -12.80 -13.60 -9.07
C PRO A 24 -11.55 -12.88 -8.56
N LEU A 25 -11.73 -12.01 -7.57
CA LEU A 25 -10.63 -11.38 -6.83
C LEU A 25 -10.15 -12.29 -5.70
N HIS A 26 -9.03 -11.97 -5.06
CA HIS A 26 -8.60 -12.62 -3.82
C HIS A 26 -8.12 -11.58 -2.80
N ASN A 27 -8.09 -11.93 -1.52
CA ASN A 27 -7.64 -11.01 -0.45
C ASN A 27 -6.72 -11.67 0.58
N ARG A 28 -6.09 -12.78 0.18
CA ARG A 28 -5.07 -13.49 0.94
C ARG A 28 -3.93 -13.91 0.04
N TRP A 29 -2.76 -14.09 0.63
CA TRP A 29 -1.61 -14.71 -0.03
C TRP A 29 -1.58 -16.21 0.27
N HIS A 30 -1.57 -17.03 -0.78
CA HIS A 30 -1.41 -18.48 -0.68
C HIS A 30 -0.89 -19.02 -2.03
N PRO A 31 0.06 -19.99 -2.04
CA PRO A 31 0.65 -20.53 -3.28
C PRO A 31 -0.39 -21.15 -4.22
N ASP A 32 -1.41 -21.79 -3.65
CA ASP A 32 -2.36 -22.60 -4.40
C ASP A 32 -3.59 -21.82 -4.92
N ILE A 33 -3.64 -20.49 -4.78
CA ILE A 33 -4.72 -19.71 -5.40
C ILE A 33 -4.54 -19.77 -6.92
N PRO A 34 -5.52 -20.32 -7.68
CA PRO A 34 -5.33 -20.51 -9.11
C PRO A 34 -5.33 -19.17 -9.86
N PRO A 35 -4.50 -19.01 -10.92
CA PRO A 35 -4.48 -17.79 -11.70
C PRO A 35 -5.81 -17.56 -12.40
N VAL A 36 -6.24 -16.30 -12.47
CA VAL A 36 -7.47 -15.88 -13.16
C VAL A 36 -7.22 -15.56 -14.64
N ALA A 37 -5.96 -15.26 -14.98
CA ALA A 37 -5.53 -14.97 -16.33
C ALA A 37 -4.08 -15.38 -16.58
N GLU A 38 -3.69 -15.37 -17.86
CA GLU A 38 -2.32 -15.59 -18.32
C GLU A 38 -1.89 -14.46 -19.25
N VAL A 39 -0.62 -14.06 -19.12
CA VAL A 39 0.04 -13.08 -19.98
C VAL A 39 1.38 -13.61 -20.50
N ARG A 40 1.75 -13.18 -21.69
CA ARG A 40 3.05 -13.47 -22.32
C ARG A 40 4.02 -12.32 -22.13
N VAL A 41 5.28 -12.65 -21.87
CA VAL A 41 6.37 -11.66 -21.83
C VAL A 41 6.37 -10.78 -23.08
N GLY A 42 6.60 -9.49 -22.88
CA GLY A 42 6.65 -8.50 -23.95
C GLY A 42 5.29 -7.94 -24.39
N GLU A 43 4.17 -8.56 -24.03
CA GLU A 43 2.85 -7.97 -24.27
C GLU A 43 2.56 -6.82 -23.29
N VAL A 44 1.87 -5.79 -23.77
CA VAL A 44 1.31 -4.74 -22.91
C VAL A 44 -0.13 -5.11 -22.57
N PHE A 45 -0.47 -5.10 -21.29
CA PHE A 45 -1.79 -5.51 -20.82
C PHE A 45 -2.29 -4.60 -19.70
N ARG A 46 -3.61 -4.56 -19.52
CA ARG A 46 -4.29 -3.74 -18.51
C ARG A 46 -4.93 -4.62 -17.43
N VAL A 47 -4.71 -4.24 -16.19
CA VAL A 47 -5.32 -4.83 -14.99
C VAL A 47 -6.09 -3.71 -14.31
N GLU A 48 -7.40 -3.89 -14.18
CA GLU A 48 -8.26 -2.98 -13.41
C GLU A 48 -8.41 -3.52 -11.99
N MET A 49 -8.61 -2.62 -11.03
CA MET A 49 -8.79 -2.95 -9.62
C MET A 49 -9.82 -2.02 -8.98
N VAL A 50 -10.60 -2.60 -8.07
CA VAL A 50 -11.45 -1.84 -7.15
C VAL A 50 -10.57 -1.29 -6.03
N ASP A 51 -11.02 -0.22 -5.36
CA ASP A 51 -10.40 0.25 -4.12
C ASP A 51 -10.25 -0.89 -3.08
N PHE A 52 -9.37 -0.73 -2.11
CA PHE A 52 -9.03 -1.81 -1.17
C PHE A 52 -10.22 -2.39 -0.41
N SER A 53 -11.25 -1.57 -0.17
CA SER A 53 -12.45 -1.93 0.58
C SER A 53 -13.50 -2.64 -0.30
N GLY A 54 -13.35 -2.58 -1.63
CA GLY A 54 -14.27 -3.21 -2.56
C GLY A 54 -15.61 -2.47 -2.68
N GLY A 55 -15.59 -1.13 -2.59
CA GLY A 55 -16.80 -0.29 -2.52
C GLY A 55 -17.45 -0.23 -1.12
N GLY A 56 -16.71 -0.61 -0.07
CA GLY A 56 -17.16 -0.48 1.32
C GLY A 56 -17.14 0.96 1.83
N ILE A 57 -16.27 1.80 1.28
CA ILE A 57 -16.19 3.24 1.56
C ILE A 57 -16.88 4.02 0.44
N THR A 58 -17.67 5.02 0.82
CA THR A 58 -18.57 5.75 -0.08
C THR A 58 -18.16 7.22 -0.22
N GLN A 59 -18.71 7.88 -1.26
CA GLN A 59 -18.60 9.33 -1.48
C GLN A 59 -19.47 10.16 -0.50
N GLU A 60 -20.13 9.55 0.48
CA GLU A 60 -20.93 10.28 1.45
C GLU A 60 -20.03 11.05 2.43
N TYR A 61 -20.45 12.28 2.77
CA TYR A 61 -19.70 13.20 3.63
C TYR A 61 -19.90 12.85 5.12
N THR A 62 -19.61 11.60 5.45
CA THR A 62 -19.66 10.99 6.78
C THR A 62 -18.48 10.05 6.94
N ALA A 63 -18.02 9.83 8.17
CA ALA A 63 -16.97 8.86 8.48
C ALA A 63 -17.52 7.54 9.06
N GLU A 64 -18.82 7.30 8.97
CA GLU A 64 -19.44 6.06 9.48
C GLU A 64 -18.95 4.81 8.75
N ASP A 65 -18.76 4.88 7.44
CA ASP A 65 -18.22 3.78 6.65
C ASP A 65 -16.77 3.43 7.05
N ILE A 66 -15.95 4.43 7.38
CA ILE A 66 -14.62 4.22 7.98
C ILE A 66 -14.75 3.57 9.36
N LYS A 67 -15.59 4.15 10.23
CA LYS A 67 -15.74 3.71 11.62
C LYS A 67 -16.16 2.24 11.73
N TYR A 68 -17.08 1.81 10.87
CA TYR A 68 -17.69 0.48 10.92
C TYR A 68 -17.17 -0.47 9.83
N SER A 69 -16.11 -0.08 9.11
CA SER A 69 -15.49 -0.91 8.07
C SER A 69 -15.05 -2.28 8.61
N ASP A 70 -15.28 -3.35 7.84
CA ASP A 70 -14.79 -4.69 8.17
C ASP A 70 -13.36 -4.89 7.67
N GLN A 71 -12.39 -4.60 8.53
CA GLN A 71 -10.96 -4.74 8.23
C GLN A 71 -10.52 -6.19 7.91
N SER A 72 -11.38 -7.20 8.04
CA SER A 72 -11.03 -8.58 7.65
C SER A 72 -11.10 -8.83 6.14
N VAL A 73 -11.79 -7.97 5.39
CA VAL A 73 -11.99 -8.15 3.94
C VAL A 73 -10.87 -7.56 3.10
N VAL A 74 -10.08 -6.66 3.67
CA VAL A 74 -8.99 -5.99 2.94
C VAL A 74 -7.83 -6.94 2.71
N HIS A 75 -7.16 -6.89 1.56
CA HIS A 75 -7.35 -6.00 0.39
C HIS A 75 -7.90 -6.81 -0.78
N TYR A 76 -8.87 -6.31 -1.55
CA TYR A 76 -9.32 -7.00 -2.76
C TYR A 76 -8.32 -6.83 -3.92
N LEU A 77 -7.60 -7.90 -4.26
CA LEU A 77 -6.56 -7.88 -5.27
C LEU A 77 -7.05 -8.45 -6.61
N SER A 78 -6.62 -7.80 -7.69
CA SER A 78 -6.76 -8.28 -9.06
C SER A 78 -5.60 -9.22 -9.40
N GLY A 79 -5.94 -10.47 -9.65
CA GLY A 79 -5.00 -11.57 -9.88
C GLY A 79 -5.50 -12.86 -9.23
N PRO A 80 -4.65 -13.90 -9.16
CA PRO A 80 -3.29 -13.94 -9.66
C PRO A 80 -3.20 -14.02 -11.20
N ILE A 81 -2.15 -13.46 -11.77
CA ILE A 81 -1.86 -13.48 -13.20
C ILE A 81 -0.63 -14.35 -13.44
N ARG A 82 -0.79 -15.40 -14.25
CA ARG A 82 0.30 -16.29 -14.67
C ARG A 82 1.12 -15.63 -15.77
N VAL A 83 2.44 -15.60 -15.64
CA VAL A 83 3.35 -15.03 -16.65
C VAL A 83 4.15 -16.14 -17.33
N VAL A 84 4.18 -16.11 -18.67
CA VAL A 84 4.88 -17.10 -19.50
C VAL A 84 5.73 -16.43 -20.59
N ASP A 85 6.83 -17.06 -21.00
CA ASP A 85 7.60 -16.71 -22.19
C ASP A 85 7.63 -17.90 -23.18
N GLU A 86 8.61 -17.94 -24.09
CA GLU A 86 8.80 -19.02 -25.07
C GLU A 86 9.26 -20.34 -24.43
N ASP A 87 10.01 -20.27 -23.32
CA ASP A 87 10.53 -21.43 -22.57
C ASP A 87 9.51 -21.95 -21.55
N GLY A 88 8.45 -21.18 -21.30
CA GLY A 88 7.30 -21.57 -20.49
C GLY A 88 7.01 -20.58 -19.35
N PRO A 89 6.29 -21.00 -18.31
CA PRO A 89 5.99 -20.14 -17.17
C PRO A 89 7.25 -19.71 -16.41
N ALA A 90 7.18 -18.56 -15.74
CA ALA A 90 8.17 -18.17 -14.73
C ALA A 90 8.34 -19.31 -13.70
N GLN A 91 9.55 -19.54 -13.21
CA GLN A 91 9.86 -20.63 -12.28
C GLN A 91 10.37 -20.07 -10.95
N PRO A 92 10.20 -20.80 -9.83
CA PRO A 92 10.83 -20.43 -8.56
C PRO A 92 12.33 -20.18 -8.73
N GLY A 93 12.83 -19.03 -8.28
CA GLY A 93 14.21 -18.58 -8.49
C GLY A 93 14.41 -17.56 -9.61
N ASP A 94 13.41 -17.36 -10.46
CA ASP A 94 13.42 -16.28 -11.46
C ASP A 94 13.13 -14.91 -10.79
N LEU A 95 13.48 -13.83 -11.49
CA LEU A 95 12.90 -12.51 -11.23
C LEU A 95 11.84 -12.19 -12.28
N LEU A 96 10.69 -11.71 -11.83
CA LEU A 96 9.67 -11.13 -12.67
C LEU A 96 9.87 -9.61 -12.70
N ALA A 97 10.34 -9.09 -13.83
CA ALA A 97 10.42 -7.65 -14.05
C ALA A 97 9.07 -7.14 -14.58
N VAL A 98 8.46 -6.21 -13.85
CA VAL A 98 7.15 -5.61 -14.17
C VAL A 98 7.33 -4.11 -14.38
N GLU A 99 7.14 -3.66 -15.61
CA GLU A 99 7.16 -2.26 -15.99
C GLU A 99 5.75 -1.68 -15.91
N ILE A 100 5.57 -0.61 -15.14
CA ILE A 100 4.29 0.11 -15.04
C ILE A 100 4.23 1.16 -16.15
N CYS A 101 3.76 0.75 -17.33
CA CYS A 101 3.74 1.59 -18.53
C CYS A 101 2.81 2.80 -18.38
N ASN A 102 1.66 2.61 -17.73
CA ASN A 102 0.68 3.65 -17.48
C ASN A 102 -0.24 3.24 -16.32
N LEU A 103 -0.95 4.20 -15.75
CA LEU A 103 -1.82 4.00 -14.60
C LEU A 103 -2.75 5.20 -14.41
N GLY A 104 -3.86 5.01 -13.70
CA GLY A 104 -4.79 6.08 -13.35
C GLY A 104 -6.10 5.56 -12.74
N PRO A 105 -7.04 6.47 -12.42
CA PRO A 105 -8.38 6.10 -11.97
C PRO A 105 -9.15 5.37 -13.07
N LEU A 106 -10.17 4.60 -12.69
CA LEU A 106 -11.10 4.03 -13.68
C LEU A 106 -11.95 5.15 -14.30
N PRO A 107 -12.15 5.15 -15.64
CA PRO A 107 -12.99 6.14 -16.29
C PRO A 107 -14.42 6.15 -15.73
N GLY A 108 -14.88 7.31 -15.28
CA GLY A 108 -16.19 7.49 -14.63
C GLY A 108 -16.19 7.25 -13.11
N ASP A 109 -15.05 6.89 -12.52
CA ASP A 109 -14.85 6.72 -11.07
C ASP A 109 -13.70 7.63 -10.56
N GLU A 110 -13.59 8.85 -11.10
CA GLU A 110 -12.51 9.81 -10.81
C GLU A 110 -12.64 10.52 -9.45
N TRP A 111 -12.62 9.73 -8.38
CA TRP A 111 -12.63 10.19 -7.00
C TRP A 111 -11.86 9.21 -6.11
N GLY A 112 -11.58 9.64 -4.88
CA GLY A 112 -10.98 8.78 -3.88
C GLY A 112 -11.19 9.30 -2.47
N PHE A 113 -10.59 8.63 -1.49
CA PHE A 113 -10.71 9.01 -0.09
C PHE A 113 -9.41 8.84 0.67
N THR A 114 -9.24 9.64 1.71
CA THR A 114 -8.21 9.46 2.74
C THR A 114 -8.93 9.46 4.07
N ALA A 115 -8.49 8.63 5.01
CA ALA A 115 -9.14 8.53 6.30
C ALA A 115 -8.18 8.28 7.46
N ILE A 116 -8.71 8.52 8.66
CA ILE A 116 -8.15 8.08 9.93
C ILE A 116 -9.11 7.01 10.41
N PHE A 117 -8.62 5.80 10.68
CA PHE A 117 -9.45 4.77 11.28
C PHE A 117 -9.78 5.10 12.74
N ASP A 118 -10.94 4.63 13.20
CA ASP A 118 -11.28 4.70 14.62
C ASP A 118 -10.25 3.91 15.43
N ARG A 119 -9.91 4.41 16.62
CA ARG A 119 -8.99 3.74 17.53
C ARG A 119 -9.38 2.29 17.76
N GLU A 120 -10.67 2.02 17.98
CA GLU A 120 -11.15 0.66 18.27
C GLU A 120 -11.32 -0.20 17.00
N ASN A 121 -11.07 0.34 15.81
CA ASN A 121 -11.22 -0.34 14.53
C ASN A 121 -10.13 0.04 13.52
N GLY A 122 -8.87 -0.27 13.85
CA GLY A 122 -7.71 -0.12 12.98
C GLY A 122 -6.61 0.74 13.60
N GLY A 123 -6.96 1.95 14.05
CA GLY A 123 -5.99 2.94 14.50
C GLY A 123 -5.03 3.39 13.39
N GLY A 124 -3.82 3.81 13.75
CA GLY A 124 -2.86 4.44 12.85
C GLY A 124 -1.68 5.04 13.62
N PHE A 125 -0.86 5.86 12.94
CA PHE A 125 0.39 6.37 13.50
C PHE A 125 0.20 7.35 14.67
N LEU A 126 -0.83 8.21 14.58
CA LEU A 126 -1.16 9.24 15.58
C LEU A 126 -2.51 9.00 16.28
N THR A 127 -2.91 7.75 16.50
CA THR A 127 -4.23 7.43 17.10
C THR A 127 -4.43 7.99 18.51
N ASP A 128 -3.36 8.23 19.25
CA ASP A 128 -3.39 8.94 20.54
C ASP A 128 -3.81 10.41 20.41
N HIS A 129 -3.56 11.04 19.26
CA HIS A 129 -3.98 12.42 18.97
C HIS A 129 -5.31 12.46 18.21
N PHE A 130 -5.55 11.49 17.32
CA PHE A 130 -6.72 11.40 16.45
C PHE A 130 -7.42 10.04 16.61
N PRO A 131 -8.15 9.81 17.71
CA PRO A 131 -8.74 8.49 18.00
C PRO A 131 -10.06 8.24 17.25
N ALA A 132 -10.67 9.27 16.66
CA ALA A 132 -11.97 9.18 16.03
C ALA A 132 -11.84 8.99 14.51
N ALA A 133 -12.69 8.12 13.95
CA ALA A 133 -12.79 7.97 12.51
C ALA A 133 -13.06 9.31 11.81
N THR A 134 -12.25 9.64 10.81
CA THR A 134 -12.36 10.87 10.02
C THR A 134 -12.10 10.53 8.55
N LYS A 135 -12.77 11.20 7.61
CA LYS A 135 -12.62 10.97 6.17
C LYS A 135 -12.55 12.29 5.41
N ALA A 136 -11.70 12.34 4.39
CA ALA A 136 -11.72 13.36 3.35
C ALA A 136 -11.91 12.69 1.99
N ILE A 137 -12.87 13.20 1.21
CA ILE A 137 -13.09 12.81 -0.18
C ILE A 137 -12.30 13.71 -1.12
N TRP A 138 -11.70 13.12 -2.13
CA TRP A 138 -10.90 13.76 -3.15
C TRP A 138 -11.54 13.56 -4.53
N TYR A 139 -11.43 14.56 -5.38
CA TYR A 139 -11.86 14.50 -6.77
C TYR A 139 -10.67 14.71 -7.70
N PHE A 140 -10.66 14.01 -8.83
CA PHE A 140 -9.54 14.06 -9.78
C PHE A 140 -9.87 14.92 -11.00
N GLU A 141 -8.98 15.85 -11.32
CA GLU A 141 -9.02 16.71 -12.50
C GLU A 141 -7.78 16.47 -13.35
N GLY A 142 -7.85 15.44 -14.20
CA GLY A 142 -6.71 14.99 -14.98
C GLY A 142 -5.60 14.48 -14.06
N ILE A 143 -4.50 15.22 -13.95
CA ILE A 143 -3.38 14.85 -13.07
C ILE A 143 -3.51 15.39 -11.65
N TYR A 144 -4.48 16.26 -11.37
CA TYR A 144 -4.61 16.95 -10.08
C TYR A 144 -5.67 16.32 -9.19
N ALA A 145 -5.46 16.38 -7.88
CA ALA A 145 -6.49 16.12 -6.88
C ALA A 145 -6.79 17.38 -6.06
N TYR A 146 -8.05 17.50 -5.63
CA TYR A 146 -8.49 18.49 -4.64
C TYR A 146 -9.55 17.88 -3.72
N SER A 147 -9.72 18.46 -2.52
CA SER A 147 -10.74 18.03 -1.56
C SER A 147 -11.55 19.22 -1.05
N PRO A 148 -12.90 19.17 -1.13
CA PRO A 148 -13.74 20.15 -0.44
C PRO A 148 -13.58 20.15 1.09
N HIS A 149 -13.08 19.05 1.66
CA HIS A 149 -12.82 18.93 3.09
C HIS A 149 -11.52 19.61 3.53
N ILE A 150 -10.59 19.87 2.59
CA ILE A 150 -9.28 20.49 2.85
C ILE A 150 -9.11 21.63 1.84
N PRO A 151 -9.75 22.79 2.06
CA PRO A 151 -9.79 23.87 1.10
C PRO A 151 -8.42 24.52 0.86
N GLY A 152 -8.22 25.09 -0.33
CA GLY A 152 -6.99 25.80 -0.68
C GLY A 152 -5.79 24.87 -0.96
N VAL A 153 -6.05 23.58 -1.18
CA VAL A 153 -5.05 22.58 -1.56
C VAL A 153 -5.42 21.96 -2.90
N ARG A 154 -4.44 21.93 -3.82
CA ARG A 154 -4.54 21.24 -5.10
C ARG A 154 -3.15 20.79 -5.55
N PHE A 155 -2.98 19.51 -5.86
CA PHE A 155 -1.67 18.99 -6.24
C PHE A 155 -1.74 17.91 -7.33
N PRO A 156 -0.72 17.83 -8.19
CA PRO A 156 -0.57 16.69 -9.08
C PRO A 156 -0.32 15.41 -8.27
N GLY A 157 -1.03 14.34 -8.60
CA GLY A 157 -0.86 13.05 -7.93
C GLY A 157 0.42 12.35 -8.36
N LEU A 158 1.07 11.67 -7.40
CA LEU A 158 2.09 10.66 -7.68
C LEU A 158 1.41 9.29 -7.57
N THR A 159 0.68 8.93 -8.63
CA THR A 159 -0.19 7.76 -8.63
C THR A 159 0.63 6.46 -8.72
N HIS A 160 0.28 5.47 -7.89
CA HIS A 160 0.98 4.18 -7.75
C HIS A 160 0.04 3.12 -7.16
N PRO A 161 0.36 1.82 -7.30
CA PRO A 161 -0.26 0.78 -6.48
C PRO A 161 0.42 0.69 -5.10
N GLY A 162 -0.37 0.62 -4.02
CA GLY A 162 0.09 0.22 -2.69
C GLY A 162 0.52 -1.25 -2.67
N ILE A 163 -0.24 -2.11 -3.40
CA ILE A 163 0.00 -3.55 -3.49
C ILE A 163 0.44 -4.00 -4.88
N ILE A 164 1.63 -4.59 -4.94
CA ILE A 164 2.10 -5.40 -6.07
C ILE A 164 3.05 -6.49 -5.58
N GLY A 165 2.79 -7.74 -5.96
CA GLY A 165 3.63 -8.87 -5.50
C GLY A 165 3.30 -10.21 -6.16
N THR A 166 4.21 -11.16 -6.01
CA THR A 166 4.08 -12.55 -6.48
C THR A 166 3.48 -13.45 -5.39
N ALA A 167 2.91 -14.60 -5.78
CA ALA A 167 2.44 -15.56 -4.78
C ALA A 167 3.64 -16.17 -4.02
N PRO A 168 3.56 -16.34 -2.68
CA PRO A 168 4.60 -17.00 -1.92
C PRO A 168 4.66 -18.50 -2.23
N SER A 169 5.80 -19.14 -1.97
CA SER A 169 5.85 -20.59 -1.83
C SER A 169 5.20 -21.00 -0.50
N MET A 170 4.84 -22.28 -0.36
CA MET A 170 4.34 -22.81 0.92
C MET A 170 5.38 -22.66 2.04
N GLU A 171 6.67 -22.80 1.73
CA GLU A 171 7.77 -22.57 2.69
C GLU A 171 7.80 -21.11 3.17
N LEU A 172 7.70 -20.14 2.25
CA LEU A 172 7.68 -18.72 2.58
C LEU A 172 6.44 -18.33 3.38
N LEU A 173 5.27 -18.86 2.99
CA LEU A 173 4.02 -18.65 3.71
C LEU A 173 4.11 -19.14 5.16
N ASN A 174 4.73 -20.30 5.38
CA ASN A 174 4.95 -20.84 6.73
C ASN A 174 5.89 -19.94 7.56
N ILE A 175 6.97 -19.44 6.96
CA ILE A 175 7.90 -18.50 7.62
C ILE A 175 7.14 -17.23 8.09
N TRP A 176 6.27 -16.68 7.23
CA TRP A 176 5.45 -15.52 7.56
C TRP A 176 4.50 -15.80 8.71
N ASN A 177 3.70 -16.86 8.59
CA ASN A 177 2.72 -17.23 9.60
C ASN A 177 3.38 -17.53 10.95
N GLU A 178 4.52 -18.21 10.97
CA GLU A 178 5.23 -18.54 12.20
C GLU A 178 5.75 -17.29 12.91
N ARG A 179 6.49 -16.41 12.21
CA ARG A 179 7.06 -15.21 12.84
C ARG A 179 6.01 -14.18 13.25
N GLU A 180 4.94 -14.04 12.49
CA GLU A 180 3.84 -13.12 12.80
C GLU A 180 2.98 -13.65 13.95
N LYS A 181 2.77 -14.96 14.01
CA LYS A 181 2.12 -15.62 15.15
C LYS A 181 2.96 -15.48 16.42
N GLU A 182 4.26 -15.71 16.34
CA GLU A 182 5.17 -15.50 17.48
C GLU A 182 5.11 -14.06 17.98
N LEU A 183 5.09 -13.07 17.08
CA LEU A 183 4.95 -11.66 17.44
C LEU A 183 3.59 -11.38 18.11
N GLU A 184 2.48 -11.91 17.61
CA GLU A 184 1.16 -11.66 18.16
C GLU A 184 0.93 -12.39 19.50
N GLU A 185 1.37 -13.64 19.62
CA GLU A 185 1.15 -14.46 20.82
C GLU A 185 2.15 -14.15 21.94
N ASN A 186 3.41 -13.92 21.60
CA ASN A 186 4.53 -13.78 22.55
C ASN A 186 5.18 -12.39 22.54
N GLY A 187 4.80 -11.50 21.62
CA GLY A 187 5.23 -10.11 21.65
C GLY A 187 4.89 -9.46 22.99
N LEU A 188 5.75 -8.55 23.45
CA LEU A 188 5.45 -7.86 24.70
C LEU A 188 4.13 -7.13 24.49
N LYS A 189 3.14 -7.39 25.37
CA LYS A 189 1.89 -6.62 25.41
C LYS A 189 2.11 -5.11 25.62
N SER A 190 3.35 -4.70 25.90
CA SER A 190 3.82 -3.33 26.03
C SER A 190 4.52 -2.78 24.79
N LEU A 191 4.68 -3.53 23.69
CA LEU A 191 5.17 -2.96 22.43
C LEU A 191 4.15 -1.94 21.95
N LYS A 192 4.63 -0.71 21.73
CA LYS A 192 3.81 0.41 21.27
C LYS A 192 4.38 0.91 19.95
N LEU A 193 3.49 1.29 19.04
CA LEU A 193 3.89 2.09 17.89
C LEU A 193 4.14 3.51 18.36
N CYS A 194 5.38 4.00 18.30
CA CYS A 194 5.73 5.39 18.66
C CYS A 194 5.15 5.86 20.01
N GLU A 195 5.25 5.00 21.03
CA GLU A 195 4.72 5.21 22.39
C GLU A 195 3.21 5.45 22.51
N VAL A 196 2.43 5.16 21.47
CA VAL A 196 0.96 5.21 21.49
C VAL A 196 0.40 4.21 22.52
N LEU A 197 -0.43 4.69 23.45
CA LEU A 197 -1.02 3.91 24.55
C LEU A 197 -2.03 2.84 24.11
N HIS A 198 -2.59 2.97 22.90
CA HIS A 198 -3.58 2.04 22.37
C HIS A 198 -2.90 0.92 21.57
N SER A 199 -3.08 -0.32 22.02
CA SER A 199 -2.56 -1.51 21.37
C SER A 199 -3.51 -1.97 20.25
N ARG A 200 -3.11 -1.75 18.99
CA ARG A 200 -3.61 -2.51 17.85
C ARG A 200 -3.04 -3.94 17.87
N PRO A 201 -3.63 -4.92 17.16
CA PRO A 201 -2.97 -6.20 16.93
C PRO A 201 -1.56 -5.95 16.38
N LEU A 202 -0.56 -6.67 16.90
CA LEU A 202 0.82 -6.56 16.43
C LEU A 202 0.94 -7.21 15.04
N ALA A 203 0.16 -8.26 14.80
CA ALA A 203 -0.04 -8.85 13.48
C ALA A 203 -1.49 -9.31 13.28
N ASN A 204 -1.93 -9.36 12.03
CA ASN A 204 -3.24 -9.93 11.68
C ASN A 204 -3.04 -11.36 11.15
N LEU A 205 -3.33 -12.35 11.98
CA LEU A 205 -3.15 -13.77 11.65
C LEU A 205 -4.17 -14.26 10.60
N PRO A 206 -3.87 -15.37 9.89
CA PRO A 206 -4.82 -16.04 9.00
C PRO A 206 -6.17 -16.29 9.67
N SER A 207 -7.25 -16.10 8.91
CA SER A 207 -8.62 -16.30 9.37
C SER A 207 -9.57 -16.51 8.19
N THR A 208 -10.58 -17.34 8.41
CA THR A 208 -11.70 -17.55 7.49
C THR A 208 -12.60 -16.32 7.38
N LYS A 209 -12.62 -15.44 8.38
CA LYS A 209 -13.45 -14.22 8.37
C LYS A 209 -13.04 -13.31 7.21
N GLY A 210 -14.03 -12.95 6.39
CA GLY A 210 -13.83 -12.05 5.24
C GLY A 210 -12.96 -12.63 4.12
N CYS A 211 -12.57 -13.90 4.19
CA CYS A 211 -11.61 -14.52 3.26
C CYS A 211 -12.19 -14.73 1.86
N LEU A 212 -11.41 -14.39 0.84
CA LEU A 212 -11.70 -14.59 -0.57
C LEU A 212 -10.45 -15.17 -1.26
N LEU A 213 -10.59 -16.37 -1.83
CA LEU A 213 -9.48 -17.18 -2.37
C LEU A 213 -9.59 -17.38 -3.90
N GLY A 214 -10.03 -16.34 -4.61
CA GLY A 214 -10.14 -16.39 -6.07
C GLY A 214 -11.17 -17.42 -6.53
N LYS A 215 -10.71 -18.39 -7.34
CA LYS A 215 -11.54 -19.45 -7.91
C LYS A 215 -11.95 -20.54 -6.92
N ILE A 216 -11.37 -20.56 -5.72
CA ILE A 216 -11.66 -21.58 -4.71
C ILE A 216 -12.99 -21.25 -4.02
N GLN A 217 -13.96 -22.16 -4.14
CA GLN A 217 -15.33 -21.95 -3.67
C GLN A 217 -15.42 -21.95 -2.14
N GLU A 218 -15.95 -20.86 -1.57
CA GLU A 218 -16.19 -20.73 -0.13
C GLU A 218 -17.10 -21.84 0.42
N GLY A 219 -16.78 -22.30 1.63
CA GLY A 219 -17.48 -23.39 2.32
C GLY A 219 -17.10 -24.80 1.87
N THR A 220 -16.19 -24.95 0.89
CA THR A 220 -15.60 -26.26 0.58
C THR A 220 -14.49 -26.61 1.57
N ARG A 221 -14.20 -27.90 1.74
CA ARG A 221 -13.11 -28.37 2.60
C ARG A 221 -11.74 -27.82 2.16
N GLU A 222 -11.53 -27.69 0.86
CA GLU A 222 -10.32 -27.10 0.29
C GLU A 222 -10.20 -25.63 0.67
N TRP A 223 -11.28 -24.87 0.50
CA TRP A 223 -11.34 -23.46 0.91
C TRP A 223 -11.09 -23.30 2.41
N GLU A 224 -11.73 -24.10 3.26
CA GLU A 224 -11.58 -24.00 4.72
C GLU A 224 -10.13 -24.23 5.14
N LYS A 225 -9.49 -25.26 4.58
CA LYS A 225 -8.08 -25.57 4.85
C LYS A 225 -7.20 -24.39 4.44
N MET A 226 -7.34 -23.90 3.21
CA MET A 226 -6.53 -22.81 2.67
C MET A 226 -6.77 -21.51 3.45
N ALA A 227 -8.01 -21.18 3.79
CA ALA A 227 -8.38 -19.95 4.49
C ALA A 227 -7.83 -19.88 5.93
N MET A 228 -7.54 -21.02 6.55
CA MET A 228 -6.91 -21.07 7.89
C MET A 228 -5.40 -20.82 7.86
N GLU A 229 -4.74 -20.90 6.71
CA GLU A 229 -3.28 -20.71 6.58
C GLU A 229 -2.90 -19.57 5.63
N ALA A 230 -3.83 -19.09 4.79
CA ALA A 230 -3.57 -18.00 3.85
C ALA A 230 -3.35 -16.66 4.58
N ALA A 231 -2.19 -16.05 4.33
CA ALA A 231 -1.76 -14.84 5.03
C ALA A 231 -2.59 -13.62 4.62
N ARG A 232 -2.77 -12.69 5.58
CA ARG A 232 -3.37 -11.38 5.31
C ARG A 232 -2.47 -10.56 4.38
N THR A 233 -3.08 -9.73 3.53
CA THR A 233 -2.36 -8.86 2.59
C THR A 233 -1.91 -7.53 3.20
N ILE A 234 -2.13 -7.31 4.51
CA ILE A 234 -1.86 -6.03 5.21
C ILE A 234 -0.39 -5.61 5.20
N PRO A 235 0.58 -6.45 5.58
CA PRO A 235 1.98 -6.03 5.57
C PRO A 235 2.68 -6.40 4.25
N GLY A 236 3.60 -5.53 3.84
CA GLY A 236 4.62 -5.84 2.85
C GLY A 236 5.60 -6.89 3.37
N ARG A 237 6.07 -7.76 2.46
CA ARG A 237 6.92 -8.90 2.77
C ARG A 237 7.96 -9.12 1.66
N GLU A 238 8.65 -10.24 1.71
CA GLU A 238 9.69 -10.65 0.78
C GLU A 238 9.21 -10.75 -0.68
N ASN A 239 7.90 -10.94 -0.90
CA ASN A 239 7.29 -10.97 -2.22
C ASN A 239 6.88 -9.60 -2.78
N GLY A 240 7.19 -8.52 -2.07
CA GLY A 240 6.54 -7.22 -2.25
C GLY A 240 5.24 -7.20 -1.44
N GLY A 241 4.10 -7.19 -2.13
CA GLY A 241 2.81 -7.07 -1.47
C GLY A 241 2.53 -5.61 -1.11
N ASN A 242 2.05 -5.35 0.11
CA ASN A 242 1.64 -4.02 0.55
C ASN A 242 2.82 -3.19 1.06
N CYS A 243 3.53 -2.55 0.13
CA CYS A 243 4.74 -1.80 0.45
C CYS A 243 4.48 -0.29 0.56
N ASP A 244 3.40 0.22 -0.06
CA ASP A 244 3.00 1.63 0.04
C ASP A 244 4.12 2.61 -0.30
N ILE A 245 4.86 2.29 -1.37
CA ILE A 245 5.99 3.08 -1.86
C ILE A 245 5.51 4.01 -2.96
N LYS A 246 5.29 5.29 -2.63
CA LYS A 246 4.78 6.27 -3.59
C LYS A 246 5.62 6.43 -4.86
N ASN A 247 6.92 6.15 -4.78
CA ASN A 247 7.85 6.23 -5.91
C ASN A 247 7.73 5.04 -6.89
N LEU A 248 6.99 3.98 -6.54
CA LEU A 248 6.67 2.88 -7.46
C LEU A 248 5.53 3.29 -8.41
N SER A 249 5.76 4.35 -9.17
CA SER A 249 4.75 5.05 -9.96
C SER A 249 4.90 4.80 -11.48
N ARG A 250 4.31 5.70 -12.29
CA ARG A 250 4.28 5.58 -13.74
C ARG A 250 5.70 5.56 -14.33
N GLY A 251 5.97 4.52 -15.09
CA GLY A 251 7.25 4.24 -15.75
C GLY A 251 8.25 3.53 -14.84
N SER A 252 7.91 3.22 -13.59
CA SER A 252 8.77 2.41 -12.73
C SER A 252 8.83 0.96 -13.21
N LYS A 253 9.96 0.30 -12.97
CA LYS A 253 10.17 -1.11 -13.26
C LYS A 253 10.58 -1.84 -11.99
N ILE A 254 9.71 -2.71 -11.48
CA ILE A 254 9.96 -3.50 -10.26
C ILE A 254 10.38 -4.93 -10.62
N TYR A 255 11.32 -5.47 -9.85
CA TYR A 255 11.86 -6.81 -10.00
C TYR A 255 11.41 -7.66 -8.82
N LEU A 256 10.37 -8.45 -9.04
CA LEU A 256 9.75 -9.27 -8.00
C LEU A 256 10.37 -10.68 -7.98
N PRO A 257 10.73 -11.22 -6.81
CA PRO A 257 11.16 -12.61 -6.69
C PRO A 257 10.01 -13.58 -7.01
N VAL A 258 10.31 -14.66 -7.74
CA VAL A 258 9.34 -15.69 -8.11
C VAL A 258 9.48 -16.89 -7.18
N PHE A 259 8.40 -17.26 -6.49
CA PHE A 259 8.38 -18.37 -5.53
C PHE A 259 7.53 -19.57 -5.96
N VAL A 260 6.69 -19.42 -6.98
CA VAL A 260 5.83 -20.46 -7.55
C VAL A 260 5.85 -20.42 -9.08
N GLU A 261 5.50 -21.52 -9.73
CA GLU A 261 5.35 -21.55 -11.18
C GLU A 261 4.36 -20.47 -11.65
N GLY A 262 4.75 -19.72 -12.67
CA GLY A 262 3.96 -18.66 -13.28
C GLY A 262 4.02 -17.33 -12.54
N ALA A 263 4.76 -17.25 -11.43
CA ALA A 263 4.82 -16.14 -10.48
C ALA A 263 3.49 -15.82 -9.75
N ASN A 264 2.35 -16.00 -10.44
CA ASN A 264 1.01 -15.73 -9.94
C ASN A 264 0.97 -14.36 -9.24
N PHE A 265 1.34 -13.32 -10.00
CA PHE A 265 1.44 -11.98 -9.45
C PHE A 265 0.06 -11.32 -9.38
N SER A 266 -0.13 -10.49 -8.36
CA SER A 266 -1.37 -9.75 -8.12
C SER A 266 -1.07 -8.31 -7.75
N THR A 267 -2.05 -7.45 -7.94
CA THR A 267 -1.97 -6.02 -7.62
C THR A 267 -3.34 -5.49 -7.19
N GLY A 268 -3.35 -4.43 -6.41
CA GLY A 268 -4.54 -3.80 -5.85
C GLY A 268 -4.15 -2.48 -5.21
N ASP A 269 -5.10 -1.89 -4.48
CA ASP A 269 -4.80 -0.76 -3.58
C ASP A 269 -4.27 0.46 -4.33
N MET A 270 -5.06 0.99 -5.26
CA MET A 270 -4.58 2.12 -6.07
C MET A 270 -4.63 3.41 -5.28
N HIS A 271 -3.51 4.11 -5.32
CA HIS A 271 -3.33 5.39 -4.67
C HIS A 271 -3.21 6.47 -5.74
N PHE A 272 -4.10 7.47 -5.73
CA PHE A 272 -3.92 8.65 -6.58
C PHE A 272 -2.67 9.44 -6.18
N SER A 273 -2.42 9.53 -4.87
CA SER A 273 -1.24 10.14 -4.26
C SER A 273 -1.12 9.68 -2.81
N GLN A 274 0.10 9.67 -2.27
CA GLN A 274 0.40 9.29 -0.89
C GLN A 274 1.59 10.10 -0.37
N GLY A 275 1.62 10.38 0.93
CA GLY A 275 2.77 10.87 1.66
C GLY A 275 3.63 9.72 2.20
N ASP A 276 4.92 9.95 2.43
CA ASP A 276 5.77 8.90 2.98
C ASP A 276 5.32 8.44 4.36
N GLY A 277 5.34 7.12 4.54
CA GLY A 277 4.94 6.45 5.77
C GLY A 277 3.43 6.28 5.93
N GLU A 278 2.62 6.76 4.97
CA GLU A 278 1.18 6.52 4.92
C GLU A 278 0.51 6.76 6.29
N VAL A 279 0.83 7.92 6.89
CA VAL A 279 0.75 8.06 8.36
C VAL A 279 -0.66 7.88 8.93
N SER A 280 -1.73 8.09 8.15
CA SER A 280 -3.10 7.86 8.62
C SER A 280 -3.59 6.42 8.52
N PHE A 281 -2.79 5.50 7.95
CA PHE A 281 -3.04 4.08 7.70
C PHE A 281 -4.20 3.76 6.73
N CYS A 282 -5.29 4.54 6.70
CA CYS A 282 -6.20 4.57 5.56
C CYS A 282 -5.79 5.73 4.66
N GLY A 283 -4.58 5.61 4.13
CA GLY A 283 -3.67 6.72 4.12
C GLY A 283 -2.94 6.89 2.83
N ALA A 284 -3.47 6.52 1.68
CA ALA A 284 -3.28 7.33 0.50
C ALA A 284 -4.54 8.14 0.17
N ILE A 285 -4.61 8.72 -1.03
CA ILE A 285 -5.90 8.91 -1.69
C ILE A 285 -6.26 7.58 -2.36
N GLU A 286 -7.03 6.77 -1.65
CA GLU A 286 -7.53 5.47 -2.07
C GLU A 286 -8.50 5.60 -3.24
N MET A 287 -8.36 4.75 -4.26
CA MET A 287 -9.26 4.76 -5.42
C MET A 287 -9.37 3.38 -6.08
N SER A 288 -10.43 3.21 -6.87
CA SER A 288 -10.40 2.20 -7.94
C SER A 288 -9.51 2.71 -9.08
N GLY A 289 -8.79 1.82 -9.75
CA GLY A 289 -7.86 2.24 -10.79
C GLY A 289 -7.48 1.15 -11.77
N PHE A 290 -6.52 1.47 -12.62
CA PHE A 290 -5.91 0.53 -13.55
C PHE A 290 -4.40 0.68 -13.58
N LEU A 291 -3.73 -0.43 -13.90
CA LEU A 291 -2.34 -0.46 -14.31
C LEU A 291 -2.26 -1.02 -15.73
N GLU A 292 -1.47 -0.38 -16.58
CA GLU A 292 -1.00 -0.94 -17.85
C GLU A 292 0.43 -1.41 -17.63
N LEU A 293 0.65 -2.71 -17.82
CA LEU A 293 1.86 -3.41 -17.41
C LEU A 293 2.51 -4.11 -18.60
N LYS A 294 3.81 -4.31 -18.48
CA LYS A 294 4.60 -5.19 -19.35
C LYS A 294 5.53 -6.02 -18.48
N CYS A 295 5.59 -7.32 -18.73
CA CYS A 295 6.41 -8.25 -17.95
C CYS A 295 7.56 -8.82 -18.76
N GLU A 296 8.66 -9.11 -18.06
CA GLU A 296 9.82 -9.89 -18.51
C GLU A 296 10.19 -10.91 -17.43
N ILE A 297 10.69 -12.07 -17.84
CA ILE A 297 11.22 -13.09 -16.93
C ILE A 297 12.74 -13.08 -17.04
N ILE A 298 13.41 -12.91 -15.92
CA ILE A 298 14.87 -13.01 -15.79
C ILE A 298 15.16 -14.37 -15.15
N ARG A 299 15.55 -15.34 -15.98
CA ARG A 299 15.76 -16.73 -15.56
C ARG A 299 16.89 -16.83 -14.53
N GLY A 300 16.62 -17.45 -13.39
CA GLY A 300 17.58 -17.55 -12.28
C GLY A 300 17.97 -16.21 -11.63
N GLY A 301 17.23 -15.13 -11.92
CA GLY A 301 17.59 -13.77 -11.50
C GLY A 301 17.68 -13.58 -9.98
N MET A 302 16.98 -14.38 -9.17
CA MET A 302 17.09 -14.26 -7.71
C MET A 302 18.49 -14.61 -7.23
N GLU A 303 19.10 -15.69 -7.75
CA GLU A 303 20.45 -16.09 -7.37
C GLU A 303 21.50 -15.08 -7.85
N GLU A 304 21.30 -14.52 -9.04
CA GLU A 304 22.25 -13.60 -9.65
C GLU A 304 22.23 -12.20 -8.99
N TYR A 305 21.05 -11.69 -8.64
CA TYR A 305 20.89 -10.27 -8.24
C TYR A 305 20.38 -10.04 -6.81
N LEU A 306 19.69 -11.00 -6.19
CA LEU A 306 19.10 -10.82 -4.84
C LEU A 306 19.84 -11.66 -3.80
N THR A 307 20.92 -11.10 -3.25
CA THR A 307 21.62 -11.73 -2.10
C THR A 307 20.68 -11.80 -0.89
N PRO A 308 20.37 -13.00 -0.35
CA PRO A 308 19.47 -13.13 0.79
C PRO A 308 20.03 -12.47 2.05
N MET A 309 19.19 -11.69 2.74
CA MET A 309 19.48 -11.01 4.00
C MET A 309 18.66 -11.62 5.14
N GLY A 310 18.89 -12.91 5.41
CA GLY A 310 18.18 -13.63 6.47
C GLY A 310 18.54 -15.11 6.55
N PRO A 311 17.84 -15.89 7.39
CA PRO A 311 18.20 -17.28 7.68
C PRO A 311 17.98 -18.26 6.52
N THR A 312 17.22 -17.87 5.49
CA THR A 312 16.96 -18.72 4.33
C THR A 312 17.12 -17.94 3.03
N ARG A 313 17.28 -18.66 1.91
CA ARG A 313 17.33 -18.08 0.55
C ARG A 313 16.09 -17.27 0.14
N LEU A 314 15.00 -17.37 0.90
CA LEU A 314 13.75 -16.68 0.64
C LEU A 314 13.71 -15.26 1.25
N HIS A 315 14.69 -14.90 2.09
CA HIS A 315 14.80 -13.60 2.72
C HIS A 315 15.41 -12.58 1.75
N VAL A 316 14.65 -12.27 0.71
CA VAL A 316 14.97 -11.27 -0.31
C VAL A 316 13.85 -10.24 -0.35
N ASN A 317 14.11 -9.08 -0.95
CA ASN A 317 13.10 -8.05 -1.16
C ASN A 317 13.13 -7.59 -2.62
N PRO A 318 12.00 -7.11 -3.17
CA PRO A 318 12.02 -6.49 -4.48
C PRO A 318 12.96 -5.30 -4.55
N ILE A 319 13.50 -5.06 -5.74
CA ILE A 319 14.18 -3.82 -6.12
C ILE A 319 13.40 -3.17 -7.26
N PHE A 320 13.53 -1.86 -7.45
CA PHE A 320 12.86 -1.18 -8.56
C PHE A 320 13.63 0.04 -9.06
N GLU A 321 13.43 0.35 -10.33
CA GLU A 321 13.83 1.60 -10.96
C GLU A 321 12.67 2.59 -10.84
N ILE A 322 12.96 3.82 -10.41
CA ILE A 322 11.96 4.90 -10.36
C ILE A 322 11.63 5.35 -11.79
N GLY A 323 10.36 5.53 -12.07
CA GLY A 323 9.89 6.02 -13.36
C GLY A 323 10.32 7.46 -13.67
N PRO A 324 10.39 7.85 -14.96
CA PRO A 324 10.80 9.19 -15.37
C PRO A 324 9.71 10.26 -15.21
N VAL A 325 8.54 9.91 -14.64
CA VAL A 325 7.36 10.79 -14.52
C VAL A 325 7.00 10.96 -13.06
N GLU A 326 7.28 12.15 -12.52
CA GLU A 326 6.89 12.53 -11.16
C GLU A 326 6.46 14.01 -11.10
N PRO A 327 5.60 14.38 -10.14
CA PRO A 327 5.37 15.77 -9.77
C PRO A 327 6.67 16.49 -9.43
N ARG A 328 6.95 17.59 -10.12
CA ARG A 328 8.11 18.42 -9.83
C ARG A 328 7.74 19.52 -8.83
N PHE A 329 8.28 19.42 -7.62
CA PHE A 329 8.23 20.48 -6.61
C PHE A 329 9.63 21.06 -6.37
N SER A 330 9.74 22.39 -6.39
CA SER A 330 11.01 23.10 -6.20
C SER A 330 11.19 23.68 -4.81
N GLU A 331 10.11 23.83 -4.05
CA GLU A 331 10.09 24.51 -2.75
C GLU A 331 9.47 23.59 -1.71
N TRP A 332 10.18 23.42 -0.60
CA TRP A 332 9.87 22.47 0.44
C TRP A 332 10.02 23.13 1.81
N LEU A 333 9.04 22.94 2.67
CA LEU A 333 9.14 23.26 4.09
C LEU A 333 9.42 21.98 4.86
N VAL A 334 10.53 21.93 5.60
CA VAL A 334 11.03 20.71 6.24
C VAL A 334 10.87 20.80 7.75
N PHE A 335 10.26 19.77 8.33
CA PHE A 335 10.05 19.62 9.76
C PHE A 335 10.92 18.49 10.31
N GLU A 336 11.60 18.75 11.42
CA GLU A 336 12.47 17.78 12.07
C GLU A 336 11.79 17.12 13.25
N GLY A 337 12.20 15.90 13.55
CA GLY A 337 11.88 15.20 14.78
C GLY A 337 13.03 14.31 15.22
N ILE A 338 13.10 14.08 16.52
CA ILE A 338 14.14 13.29 17.18
C ILE A 338 13.53 12.20 18.06
N SER A 339 14.33 11.22 18.50
CA SER A 339 13.92 10.12 19.39
C SER A 339 13.59 10.56 20.84
N VAL A 340 12.84 11.65 21.00
CA VAL A 340 12.30 12.15 22.26
C VAL A 340 10.79 12.32 22.10
N ASP A 341 10.01 11.58 22.89
CA ASP A 341 8.55 11.59 22.75
C ASP A 341 7.88 12.85 23.33
N GLU A 342 6.56 12.95 23.19
CA GLU A 342 5.73 14.06 23.67
C GLU A 342 5.85 14.32 25.18
N SER A 343 6.22 13.31 25.98
CA SER A 343 6.41 13.45 27.43
C SER A 343 7.80 13.96 27.81
N GLY A 344 8.69 14.11 26.83
CA GLY A 344 10.10 14.44 27.03
C GLY A 344 10.96 13.24 27.39
N ARG A 345 10.44 12.01 27.26
CA ARG A 345 11.20 10.79 27.53
C ARG A 345 12.15 10.49 26.36
N GLN A 346 13.40 10.19 26.71
CA GLN A 346 14.44 9.79 25.78
C GLN A 346 14.25 8.34 25.32
N HIS A 347 14.28 8.12 24.01
CA HIS A 347 14.38 6.81 23.35
C HIS A 347 15.77 6.62 22.74
N TYR A 348 16.14 5.39 22.40
CA TYR A 348 17.46 5.10 21.83
C TYR A 348 17.36 4.77 20.35
N LEU A 349 17.83 5.69 19.48
CA LEU A 349 17.84 5.55 18.02
C LEU A 349 16.50 5.13 17.41
N ASP A 350 15.39 5.60 17.98
CA ASP A 350 14.04 5.28 17.52
C ASP A 350 13.62 6.26 16.41
N ALA A 351 13.72 5.81 15.17
CA ALA A 351 13.32 6.57 13.98
C ALA A 351 11.80 6.73 13.87
N SER A 352 11.02 5.83 14.47
CA SER A 352 9.55 5.89 14.45
C SER A 352 9.06 7.04 15.33
N VAL A 353 9.59 7.13 16.55
CA VAL A 353 9.36 8.29 17.44
C VAL A 353 9.86 9.57 16.76
N ALA A 354 11.06 9.57 16.18
CA ALA A 354 11.58 10.74 15.47
C ALA A 354 10.63 11.20 14.34
N TYR A 355 10.10 10.27 13.53
CA TYR A 355 9.17 10.63 12.46
C TYR A 355 7.82 11.13 13.00
N LYS A 356 7.32 10.53 14.09
CA LYS A 356 6.13 11.03 14.81
C LYS A 356 6.31 12.48 15.23
N ARG A 357 7.47 12.83 15.77
CA ARG A 357 7.78 14.22 16.16
C ARG A 357 7.80 15.16 14.95
N ALA A 358 8.38 14.76 13.82
CA ALA A 358 8.39 15.56 12.60
C ALA A 358 6.97 15.82 12.07
N VAL A 359 6.12 14.78 12.03
CA VAL A 359 4.71 14.90 11.62
C VAL A 359 3.92 15.80 12.57
N LEU A 360 4.07 15.64 13.89
CA LEU A 360 3.37 16.49 14.87
C LEU A 360 3.79 17.96 14.77
N ASN A 361 5.08 18.23 14.51
CA ASN A 361 5.59 19.59 14.30
C ASN A 361 4.98 20.23 13.04
N ALA A 362 4.86 19.46 11.95
CA ALA A 362 4.18 19.91 10.73
C ALA A 362 2.70 20.21 10.96
N ILE A 363 1.98 19.32 11.67
CA ILE A 363 0.57 19.51 12.04
C ILE A 363 0.38 20.79 12.85
N ASP A 364 1.19 21.00 13.89
CA ASP A 364 1.10 22.21 14.73
C ASP A 364 1.35 23.48 13.90
N TYR A 365 2.37 23.46 13.05
CA TYR A 365 2.71 24.61 12.21
C TYR A 365 1.59 24.95 11.23
N LEU A 366 1.16 23.99 10.40
CA LEU A 366 0.16 24.23 9.36
C LEU A 366 -1.22 24.58 9.95
N SER A 367 -1.55 24.09 11.15
CA SER A 367 -2.81 24.45 11.82
C SER A 367 -2.91 25.94 12.17
N LYS A 368 -1.78 26.67 12.24
CA LYS A 368 -1.76 28.13 12.48
C LYS A 368 -2.31 28.93 11.30
N PHE A 369 -2.45 28.31 10.13
CA PHE A 369 -2.98 28.93 8.91
C PHE A 369 -4.48 28.67 8.69
N GLY A 370 -5.17 28.16 9.72
CA GLY A 370 -6.64 27.99 9.69
C GLY A 370 -7.12 26.58 9.36
N TYR A 371 -6.22 25.62 9.13
CA TYR A 371 -6.56 24.21 9.03
C TYR A 371 -6.82 23.60 10.41
N THR A 372 -7.78 22.69 10.52
CA THR A 372 -7.88 21.81 11.68
C THR A 372 -6.70 20.83 11.67
N LYS A 373 -6.36 20.28 12.84
CA LYS A 373 -5.26 19.32 12.93
C LYS A 373 -5.56 18.04 12.16
N GLU A 374 -6.83 17.62 12.13
CA GLU A 374 -7.33 16.49 11.35
C GLU A 374 -7.17 16.72 9.84
N GLN A 375 -7.49 17.94 9.35
CA GLN A 375 -7.27 18.29 7.94
C GLN A 375 -5.80 18.18 7.57
N VAL A 376 -4.91 18.70 8.42
CA VAL A 376 -3.46 18.59 8.17
C VAL A 376 -3.02 17.13 8.22
N TYR A 377 -3.47 16.35 9.20
CA TYR A 377 -3.04 14.95 9.32
C TYR A 377 -3.48 14.12 8.11
N LEU A 378 -4.73 14.27 7.66
CA LEU A 378 -5.21 13.67 6.41
C LEU A 378 -4.37 14.13 5.22
N LEU A 379 -4.08 15.44 5.12
CA LEU A 379 -3.25 16.00 4.06
C LEU A 379 -1.84 15.38 4.03
N LEU A 380 -1.19 15.23 5.19
CA LEU A 380 0.15 14.64 5.29
C LEU A 380 0.20 13.15 4.91
N SER A 381 -0.93 12.44 4.98
CA SER A 381 -0.98 11.06 4.49
C SER A 381 -1.12 10.97 2.98
N CYS A 382 -1.66 11.99 2.31
CA CYS A 382 -2.04 11.89 0.89
C CYS A 382 -1.30 12.83 -0.06
N CYS A 383 -0.81 13.98 0.42
CA CYS A 383 0.04 14.86 -0.38
C CYS A 383 1.42 14.21 -0.57
N PRO A 384 2.13 14.50 -1.68
CA PRO A 384 3.42 13.89 -1.97
C PRO A 384 4.56 14.49 -1.11
N CYS A 385 4.41 14.49 0.21
CA CYS A 385 5.44 14.87 1.16
C CYS A 385 6.53 13.78 1.26
N GLU A 386 7.73 14.21 1.66
CA GLU A 386 8.90 13.35 1.75
C GLU A 386 9.31 13.11 3.19
N GLY A 387 9.31 11.85 3.59
CA GLY A 387 9.78 11.37 4.88
C GLY A 387 11.18 10.81 4.72
N ARG A 388 12.13 11.29 5.53
CA ARG A 388 13.51 10.79 5.49
C ARG A 388 13.98 10.38 6.86
N ILE A 389 14.54 9.17 6.96
CA ILE A 389 15.50 8.84 8.02
C ILE A 389 16.78 9.61 7.71
N SER A 390 16.95 10.76 8.36
CA SER A 390 18.03 11.71 8.06
C SER A 390 19.33 11.32 8.75
N GLY A 391 19.23 10.85 10.00
CA GLY A 391 20.34 10.27 10.76
C GLY A 391 19.83 9.15 11.67
N ILE A 392 20.52 8.01 11.71
CA ILE A 392 20.11 6.85 12.51
C ILE A 392 21.24 6.27 13.38
N VAL A 393 22.35 7.00 13.50
CA VAL A 393 23.57 6.51 14.16
C VAL A 393 24.04 7.40 15.32
N ASP A 394 23.59 8.65 15.36
CA ASP A 394 24.07 9.65 16.34
C ASP A 394 23.39 9.47 17.69
N ALA A 395 23.96 8.63 18.54
CA ALA A 395 23.39 8.34 19.85
C ALA A 395 23.22 9.61 20.71
N PRO A 396 22.07 9.79 21.39
CA PRO A 396 20.98 8.81 21.52
C PRO A 396 19.87 8.93 20.46
N ASN A 397 19.88 9.94 19.59
CA ASN A 397 18.73 10.32 18.78
C ASN A 397 18.88 9.90 17.32
N ALA A 398 17.91 9.14 16.82
CA ALA A 398 17.62 9.20 15.39
C ALA A 398 17.01 10.56 15.06
N VAL A 399 17.25 11.04 13.84
CA VAL A 399 16.67 12.25 13.27
C VAL A 399 15.87 11.85 12.05
N ALA A 400 14.59 12.20 12.05
CA ALA A 400 13.72 12.04 10.89
C ALA A 400 13.21 13.42 10.44
N THR A 401 12.98 13.57 9.15
CA THR A 401 12.40 14.79 8.58
C THR A 401 11.16 14.49 7.77
N LEU A 402 10.24 15.45 7.76
CA LEU A 402 9.06 15.49 6.90
C LEU A 402 9.12 16.78 6.08
N ALA A 403 9.31 16.67 4.77
CA ALA A 403 9.32 17.80 3.85
C ALA A 403 7.99 17.90 3.11
N ILE A 404 7.36 19.07 3.14
CA ILE A 404 6.07 19.34 2.52
C ILE A 404 6.27 20.29 1.34
N PRO A 405 5.78 19.96 0.14
CA PRO A 405 5.91 20.84 -1.00
C PRO A 405 4.98 22.05 -0.82
N THR A 406 5.53 23.26 -0.72
CA THR A 406 4.73 24.48 -0.45
C THR A 406 3.81 24.85 -1.61
N ALA A 407 4.15 24.40 -2.82
CA ALA A 407 3.38 24.66 -4.04
C ALA A 407 2.00 23.98 -4.10
N ILE A 408 1.68 23.08 -3.16
CA ILE A 408 0.36 22.42 -3.11
C ILE A 408 -0.75 23.32 -2.55
N PHE A 409 -0.37 24.43 -1.91
CA PHE A 409 -1.28 25.37 -1.30
C PHE A 409 -1.52 26.57 -2.23
N ASP A 410 -2.78 26.94 -2.45
CA ASP A 410 -3.18 28.05 -3.31
C ASP A 410 -2.71 29.42 -2.77
N GLN A 411 -2.40 29.51 -1.46
CA GLN A 411 -1.97 30.72 -0.77
C GLN A 411 -0.47 30.66 -0.39
N ALA A 412 0.40 30.49 -1.39
CA ALA A 412 1.85 30.51 -1.17
C ALA A 412 2.39 31.82 -0.54
N SER A 413 1.62 32.91 -0.54
CA SER A 413 2.06 34.21 -0.02
C SER A 413 2.00 34.38 1.51
N ASN A 414 1.48 33.39 2.26
CA ASN A 414 1.38 33.46 3.72
C ASN A 414 1.97 32.25 4.48
N LEU A 415 2.45 31.19 3.80
CA LEU A 415 2.95 29.96 4.42
C LEU A 415 4.43 30.02 4.83
#